data_AF-W4L3W9-F1
#
_entry.id   AF-W4L3W9-F1
#
_cell.length_a   1.000
_cell.length_b   1.000
_cell.length_c   1.000
_cell.angle_alpha   90.00
_cell.angle_beta   90.00
_cell.angle_gamma   90.00
#
_symmetry.space_group_name_H-M   'P 1'
#
loop_
_entity.id
_entity.type
_entity.pdbx_description
1 polymer ?
#
loop_
_entity_poly.entity_id
_entity_poly.type
_entity_poly.pdbx_seq_one_letter_code
_entity_poly.pdbx_strand_id
1 'polypeptide(L)'
;CVPTPGVQAKAIIDAGGRAAPVARLIGARRVVTDKLICGWVIGEQSDAATQLGYSYIEAEEHGWWYTAPLPNQRRILSFHTDVDLPSAGIAKHPEQLLQRAQSLPELSKRIADIRLPPNAPRGYTAAHSGSLTPCCGDGWLAVGDAAMCFDPLSSQGIFNAMYTGLCGAEVIDRHLRQGDGFEDYIMALRQIGEAYWQHYQYWYAQQTRWGESHFWARRQG
;
A
#
# COMPACT_ATOMS: atom_id res chain seq x y z
N CYS A 1 17.44 36.47 -2.45
CA CYS A 1 17.13 35.02 -2.42
C CYS A 1 18.37 34.26 -2.82
N VAL A 2 18.94 33.45 -1.92
CA VAL A 2 20.02 32.54 -2.30
C VAL A 2 19.39 31.44 -3.15
N PRO A 3 19.87 31.18 -4.39
CA PRO A 3 19.39 30.05 -5.17
C PRO A 3 19.65 28.77 -4.36
N THR A 4 18.62 27.98 -4.13
CA THR A 4 18.80 26.64 -3.55
C THR A 4 19.76 25.88 -4.48
N PRO A 5 20.88 25.32 -3.97
CA PRO A 5 21.82 24.62 -4.83
C PRO A 5 21.12 23.45 -5.52
N GLY A 6 21.07 23.50 -6.85
CA GLY A 6 20.53 22.43 -7.69
C GLY A 6 21.57 21.33 -7.88
N VAL A 7 21.10 20.09 -7.98
CA VAL A 7 21.94 18.94 -8.37
C VAL A 7 21.70 18.66 -9.84
N GLN A 8 22.78 18.50 -10.61
CA GLN A 8 22.72 18.01 -11.99
C GLN A 8 23.04 16.53 -12.02
N ALA A 9 22.23 15.75 -12.73
CA ALA A 9 22.43 14.33 -12.93
C ALA A 9 22.13 13.96 -14.38
N LYS A 10 22.76 12.90 -14.88
CA LYS A 10 22.50 12.36 -16.23
C LYS A 10 21.21 11.53 -16.30
N ALA A 11 20.77 11.02 -15.15
CA ALA A 11 19.53 10.26 -15.03
C ALA A 11 18.91 10.43 -13.63
N ILE A 12 17.60 10.25 -13.52
CA ILE A 12 16.83 10.35 -12.27
C ILE A 12 15.99 9.08 -12.04
N ILE A 13 16.06 8.51 -10.84
CA ILE A 13 15.14 7.46 -10.37
C ILE A 13 14.17 8.06 -9.38
N ASP A 14 12.88 8.11 -9.72
CA ASP A 14 11.83 8.47 -8.77
C ASP A 14 11.46 7.27 -7.90
N ALA A 15 12.04 7.22 -6.69
CA ALA A 15 11.70 6.27 -5.65
C ALA A 15 10.85 6.91 -4.53
N GLY A 16 10.17 8.03 -4.80
CA GLY A 16 9.43 8.82 -3.80
C GLY A 16 8.08 8.22 -3.37
N GLY A 17 7.89 6.91 -3.57
CA GLY A 17 6.66 6.19 -3.28
C GLY A 17 5.44 6.75 -4.01
N ARG A 18 4.24 6.56 -3.45
CA ARG A 18 2.95 6.93 -4.07
C ARG A 18 2.88 8.40 -4.51
N ALA A 19 3.63 9.28 -3.86
CA ALA A 19 3.72 10.69 -4.21
C ALA A 19 4.35 10.92 -5.59
N ALA A 20 5.34 10.12 -5.99
CA ALA A 20 6.13 10.25 -7.23
C ALA A 20 6.46 11.71 -7.60
N PRO A 21 7.19 12.43 -6.73
CA PRO A 21 7.39 13.86 -6.86
C PRO A 21 8.07 14.25 -8.16
N VAL A 22 9.06 13.49 -8.62
CA VAL A 22 9.81 13.83 -9.85
C VAL A 22 8.96 13.51 -11.08
N ALA A 23 8.36 12.33 -11.11
CA ALA A 23 7.55 11.92 -12.25
C ALA A 23 6.36 12.87 -12.49
N ARG A 24 5.71 13.32 -11.41
CA ARG A 24 4.62 14.30 -11.48
C ARG A 24 5.08 15.66 -11.98
N LEU A 25 6.26 16.11 -11.58
CA LEU A 25 6.84 17.36 -12.08
C LEU A 25 7.13 17.30 -13.58
N ILE A 26 7.47 16.11 -14.10
CA ILE A 26 7.74 15.88 -15.53
C ILE A 26 6.43 15.60 -16.32
N GLY A 27 5.27 15.64 -15.66
CA GLY A 27 3.95 15.53 -16.29
C GLY A 27 3.37 14.11 -16.34
N ALA A 28 4.04 13.12 -15.75
CA ALA A 28 3.48 11.78 -15.60
C ALA A 28 2.28 11.80 -14.64
N ARG A 29 1.31 10.94 -14.92
CA ARG A 29 0.05 10.87 -14.16
C ARG A 29 -0.16 9.48 -13.61
N ARG A 30 -0.64 9.41 -12.37
CA ARG A 30 -1.06 8.15 -11.77
C ARG A 30 -2.47 7.82 -12.22
N VAL A 31 -2.63 6.62 -12.77
CA VAL A 31 -3.93 6.00 -13.02
C VAL A 31 -4.26 5.13 -11.82
N VAL A 32 -5.25 5.57 -11.05
CA VAL A 32 -5.74 4.84 -9.87
C VAL A 32 -6.88 3.93 -10.30
N THR A 33 -6.87 2.67 -9.85
CA THR A 33 -7.82 1.64 -10.32
C THR A 33 -8.86 1.24 -9.29
N ASP A 34 -8.71 1.66 -8.03
CA ASP A 34 -9.68 1.41 -6.97
C ASP A 34 -9.73 2.56 -5.96
N LYS A 35 -10.54 2.42 -4.90
CA LYS A 35 -10.85 3.47 -3.93
C LYS A 35 -10.29 3.19 -2.53
N LEU A 36 -9.40 2.20 -2.39
CA LEU A 36 -8.98 1.71 -1.10
C LEU A 36 -8.20 2.76 -0.31
N ILE A 37 -8.59 2.91 0.95
CA ILE A 37 -7.88 3.68 1.97
C ILE A 37 -7.58 2.79 3.16
N CYS A 38 -6.66 3.23 4.01
CA CYS A 38 -6.27 2.56 5.23
C CYS A 38 -6.29 3.54 6.38
N GLY A 39 -7.09 3.25 7.40
CA GLY A 39 -6.95 3.82 8.74
C GLY A 39 -6.14 2.87 9.60
N TRP A 40 -5.18 3.39 10.37
CA TRP A 40 -4.36 2.55 11.25
C TRP A 40 -3.99 3.23 12.55
N VAL A 41 -3.76 2.41 13.57
CA VAL A 41 -3.24 2.80 14.87
C VAL A 41 -2.26 1.76 15.39
N ILE A 42 -1.26 2.21 16.13
CA ILE A 42 -0.35 1.34 16.89
C ILE A 42 -0.68 1.53 18.37
N GLY A 43 -1.17 0.45 18.99
CA GLY A 43 -1.40 0.40 20.43
C GLY A 43 -0.33 -0.39 21.16
N GLU A 44 -0.31 -0.25 22.48
CA GLU A 44 0.48 -1.05 23.40
C GLU A 44 -0.28 -2.35 23.73
N GLN A 45 0.42 -3.48 23.78
CA GLN A 45 -0.16 -4.79 24.04
C GLN A 45 0.73 -5.59 25.00
N SER A 46 0.22 -5.81 26.20
CA SER A 46 0.94 -6.38 27.34
C SER A 46 1.12 -7.89 27.31
N ASP A 47 0.16 -8.64 26.76
CA ASP A 47 0.14 -10.09 26.83
C ASP A 47 0.98 -10.71 25.70
N ALA A 48 1.98 -11.52 26.06
CA ALA A 48 2.81 -12.25 25.11
C ALA A 48 2.02 -13.36 24.38
N ALA A 49 0.96 -13.91 24.98
CA ALA A 49 0.15 -14.97 24.37
C ALA A 49 -0.68 -14.46 23.18
N THR A 50 -1.06 -13.18 23.17
CA THR A 50 -1.74 -12.51 22.05
C THR A 50 -0.76 -11.94 21.02
N GLN A 51 0.56 -12.01 21.28
CA GLN A 51 1.65 -11.68 20.36
C GLN A 51 2.10 -12.88 19.51
N LEU A 52 1.22 -13.82 19.20
CA LEU A 52 1.50 -14.86 18.19
C LEU A 52 2.10 -14.18 16.96
N GLY A 53 3.33 -14.56 16.59
CA GLY A 53 4.22 -13.85 15.66
C GLY A 53 3.77 -13.79 14.20
N TYR A 54 2.47 -13.91 13.94
CA TYR A 54 1.85 -13.90 12.63
C TYR A 54 0.94 -12.69 12.51
N SER A 55 0.83 -12.15 11.30
CA SER A 55 -0.25 -11.22 10.96
C SER A 55 -1.59 -11.94 10.92
N TYR A 56 -2.65 -11.20 11.18
CA TYR A 56 -4.03 -11.65 11.05
C TYR A 56 -4.79 -10.74 10.11
N ILE A 57 -5.60 -11.34 9.24
CA ILE A 57 -6.50 -10.65 8.31
C ILE A 57 -7.91 -11.16 8.57
N GLU A 58 -8.87 -10.24 8.68
CA GLU A 58 -10.29 -10.56 8.82
C GLU A 58 -11.11 -9.70 7.88
N ALA A 59 -11.89 -10.34 7.01
CA ALA A 59 -12.86 -9.65 6.18
C ALA A 59 -14.07 -9.19 7.01
N GLU A 60 -14.57 -8.00 6.71
CA GLU A 60 -15.82 -7.39 7.22
C GLU A 60 -16.70 -6.97 6.03
N GLU A 61 -18.01 -6.82 6.21
CA GLU A 61 -18.95 -6.35 5.17
C GLU A 61 -18.48 -5.10 4.40
N HIS A 62 -17.83 -4.14 5.08
CA HIS A 62 -17.41 -2.88 4.46
C HIS A 62 -15.90 -2.75 4.25
N GLY A 63 -15.14 -3.84 4.37
CA GLY A 63 -13.69 -3.76 4.28
C GLY A 63 -12.96 -4.98 4.78
N TRP A 64 -11.69 -4.82 5.15
CA TRP A 64 -10.94 -5.86 5.82
C TRP A 64 -9.95 -5.28 6.83
N TRP A 65 -9.73 -6.06 7.88
CA TRP A 65 -8.84 -5.74 8.98
C TRP A 65 -7.50 -6.42 8.78
N TYR A 66 -6.46 -5.74 9.23
CA TYR A 66 -5.15 -6.32 9.42
C TYR A 66 -4.63 -5.98 10.80
N THR A 67 -4.02 -6.95 11.46
CA THR A 67 -3.29 -6.71 12.69
C THR A 67 -2.06 -7.61 12.81
N ALA A 68 -0.97 -7.07 13.30
CA ALA A 68 0.25 -7.81 13.55
C ALA A 68 0.94 -7.30 14.83
N PRO A 69 1.60 -8.19 15.60
CA PRO A 69 2.46 -7.75 16.68
C PRO A 69 3.64 -6.96 16.13
N LEU A 70 4.08 -5.97 16.89
CA LEU A 70 5.26 -5.15 16.63
C LEU A 70 6.23 -5.28 17.81
N PRO A 71 7.53 -5.00 17.60
CA PRO A 71 8.50 -4.93 18.68
C PRO A 71 8.08 -3.97 19.80
N ASN A 72 8.53 -4.28 21.02
CA ASN A 72 8.31 -3.52 22.26
C ASN A 72 6.85 -3.53 22.74
N GLN A 73 6.21 -4.70 22.76
CA GLN A 73 4.85 -4.85 23.28
C GLN A 73 3.86 -3.91 22.58
N ARG A 74 3.92 -3.87 21.24
CA ARG A 74 3.02 -3.07 20.42
C ARG A 74 2.30 -3.93 19.42
N ARG A 75 1.20 -3.41 18.90
CA ARG A 75 0.44 -4.05 17.83
C ARG A 75 -0.10 -2.98 16.90
N ILE A 76 0.04 -3.21 15.60
CA ILE A 76 -0.69 -2.41 14.61
C ILE A 76 -2.08 -3.00 14.41
N LEU A 77 -3.07 -2.13 14.34
CA LEU A 77 -4.42 -2.44 13.92
C LEU A 77 -4.78 -1.49 12.78
N SER A 78 -5.23 -2.05 11.67
CA SER A 78 -5.61 -1.27 10.49
C SER A 78 -6.88 -1.80 9.87
N PHE A 79 -7.66 -0.86 9.33
CA PHE A 79 -8.88 -1.15 8.59
C PHE A 79 -8.79 -0.56 7.19
N HIS A 80 -9.05 -1.41 6.21
CA HIS A 80 -9.03 -1.07 4.80
C HIS A 80 -10.46 -1.06 4.27
N THR A 81 -10.86 0.07 3.72
CA THR A 81 -12.21 0.27 3.18
C THR A 81 -12.14 1.26 2.01
N ASP A 82 -13.25 1.48 1.31
CA ASP A 82 -13.30 2.47 0.23
C ASP A 82 -13.58 3.87 0.77
N VAL A 83 -12.90 4.87 0.20
CA VAL A 83 -12.99 6.27 0.65
C VAL A 83 -14.40 6.87 0.60
N ASP A 84 -15.28 6.32 -0.24
CA ASP A 84 -16.66 6.79 -0.44
C ASP A 84 -17.69 6.04 0.40
N LEU A 85 -17.27 5.07 1.23
CA LEU A 85 -18.16 4.35 2.14
C LEU A 85 -18.21 5.02 3.53
N PRO A 86 -19.34 4.91 4.27
CA PRO A 86 -19.43 5.43 5.63
C PRO A 86 -18.34 4.87 6.58
N SER A 87 -17.90 3.64 6.34
CA SER A 87 -16.79 2.98 7.03
C SER A 87 -15.47 3.75 6.96
N ALA A 88 -15.26 4.61 5.94
CA ALA A 88 -14.09 5.49 5.88
C ALA A 88 -14.09 6.53 7.02
N GLY A 89 -15.24 6.88 7.58
CA GLY A 89 -15.36 7.68 8.80
C GLY A 89 -14.73 6.98 10.00
N ILE A 90 -15.06 5.70 10.20
CA ILE A 90 -14.48 4.85 11.27
C ILE A 90 -12.97 4.77 11.12
N ALA A 91 -12.48 4.55 9.88
CA ALA A 91 -11.06 4.42 9.60
C ALA A 91 -10.24 5.68 9.95
N LYS A 92 -10.85 6.87 9.96
CA LYS A 92 -10.16 8.14 10.31
C LYS A 92 -9.96 8.33 11.81
N HIS A 93 -10.73 7.63 12.65
CA HIS A 93 -10.79 7.87 14.09
C HIS A 93 -10.30 6.65 14.87
N PRO A 94 -9.10 6.70 15.47
CA PRO A 94 -8.50 5.55 16.16
C PRO A 94 -9.38 4.93 17.26
N GLU A 95 -10.10 5.74 18.03
CA GLU A 95 -10.99 5.21 19.06
C GLU A 95 -12.17 4.43 18.44
N GLN A 96 -12.77 4.95 17.37
CA GLN A 96 -13.84 4.27 16.65
C GLN A 96 -13.34 3.01 15.94
N LEU A 97 -12.13 3.08 15.37
CA LEU A 97 -11.45 1.95 14.74
C LEU A 97 -11.21 0.82 15.76
N LEU A 98 -10.68 1.14 16.95
CA LEU A 98 -10.52 0.17 18.01
C LEU A 98 -11.86 -0.39 18.50
N GLN A 99 -12.85 0.48 18.73
CA GLN A 99 -14.18 0.07 19.17
C GLN A 99 -14.85 -0.88 18.16
N ARG A 100 -14.74 -0.58 16.86
CA ARG A 100 -15.25 -1.45 15.79
C ARG A 100 -14.54 -2.79 15.80
N ALA A 101 -13.22 -2.80 15.90
CA ALA A 101 -12.44 -4.03 15.95
C ALA A 101 -12.79 -4.91 17.17
N GLN A 102 -13.05 -4.29 18.33
CA GLN A 102 -13.49 -5.00 19.55
C GLN A 102 -14.90 -5.59 19.43
N SER A 103 -15.72 -5.09 18.49
CA SER A 103 -17.05 -5.66 18.22
C SER A 103 -17.00 -6.95 17.37
N LEU A 104 -15.85 -7.28 16.77
CA LEU A 104 -15.68 -8.46 15.93
C LEU A 104 -15.17 -9.64 16.77
N PRO A 105 -15.86 -10.81 16.78
CA PRO A 105 -15.55 -11.89 17.72
C PRO A 105 -14.12 -12.44 17.64
N GLU A 106 -13.56 -12.61 16.44
CA GLU A 106 -12.22 -13.17 16.29
C GLU A 106 -11.12 -12.11 16.42
N LEU A 107 -11.33 -10.92 15.85
CA LEU A 107 -10.41 -9.80 16.02
C LEU A 107 -10.29 -9.36 17.48
N SER A 108 -11.40 -9.27 18.23
CA SER A 108 -11.41 -8.84 19.63
C SER A 108 -10.51 -9.71 20.52
N LYS A 109 -10.47 -11.03 20.31
CA LYS A 109 -9.57 -11.95 21.02
C LYS A 109 -8.09 -11.62 20.80
N ARG A 110 -7.74 -11.10 19.62
CA ARG A 110 -6.35 -10.77 19.23
C ARG A 110 -5.90 -9.41 19.74
N ILE A 111 -6.85 -8.53 20.03
CA ILE A 111 -6.61 -7.16 20.50
C ILE A 111 -7.14 -6.91 21.91
N ALA A 112 -7.45 -7.97 22.67
CA ALA A 112 -8.21 -7.89 23.92
C ALA A 112 -7.60 -6.93 24.95
N ASP A 113 -6.27 -6.82 24.96
CA ASP A 113 -5.51 -6.00 25.91
C ASP A 113 -4.82 -4.79 25.27
N ILE A 114 -5.18 -4.44 24.03
CA ILE A 114 -4.59 -3.28 23.36
C ILE A 114 -5.01 -1.98 24.05
N ARG A 115 -4.03 -1.12 24.33
CA ARG A 115 -4.24 0.22 24.89
C ARG A 115 -3.76 1.28 23.92
N LEU A 116 -4.56 2.33 23.75
CA LEU A 116 -4.20 3.50 22.95
C LEU A 116 -3.78 4.63 23.89
N PRO A 117 -2.48 4.88 24.09
CA PRO A 117 -2.05 6.08 24.80
C PRO A 117 -2.49 7.35 24.03
N PRO A 118 -2.60 8.53 24.67
CA PRO A 118 -3.05 9.76 24.02
C PRO A 118 -2.27 10.12 22.74
N ASN A 119 -0.98 9.75 22.68
CA ASN A 119 -0.08 9.99 21.56
C ASN A 119 0.23 8.73 20.74
N ALA A 120 -0.67 7.74 20.77
CA ALA A 120 -0.54 6.53 19.97
C ALA A 120 -0.26 6.88 18.48
N PRO A 121 0.78 6.29 17.85
CA PRO A 121 1.01 6.47 16.43
C PRO A 121 -0.22 6.03 15.63
N ARG A 122 -0.61 6.85 14.67
CA ARG A 122 -1.83 6.65 13.88
C ARG A 122 -1.71 7.33 12.53
N GLY A 123 -2.53 6.89 11.59
CA GLY A 123 -2.59 7.51 10.30
C GLY A 123 -3.82 7.11 9.50
N TYR A 124 -4.04 7.87 8.44
CA TYR A 124 -5.05 7.62 7.44
C TYR A 124 -4.42 7.90 6.08
N THR A 125 -4.37 6.90 5.21
CA THR A 125 -3.61 6.98 3.95
C THR A 125 -4.35 6.30 2.80
N ALA A 126 -3.97 6.67 1.58
CA ALA A 126 -4.33 5.92 0.39
C ALA A 126 -3.69 4.52 0.42
N ALA A 127 -4.49 3.51 0.10
CA ALA A 127 -4.07 2.12 -0.02
C ALA A 127 -4.41 1.52 -1.40
N HIS A 128 -4.92 2.34 -2.32
CA HIS A 128 -5.38 1.92 -3.63
C HIS A 128 -4.30 1.33 -4.52
N SER A 129 -4.71 0.55 -5.49
CA SER A 129 -3.87 0.14 -6.60
C SER A 129 -3.75 1.25 -7.64
N GLY A 130 -2.60 1.33 -8.32
CA GLY A 130 -2.43 2.27 -9.42
C GLY A 130 -1.07 2.21 -10.06
N SER A 131 -0.99 2.68 -11.29
CA SER A 131 0.24 2.72 -12.09
C SER A 131 0.50 4.13 -12.61
N LEU A 132 1.77 4.44 -12.85
CA LEU A 132 2.20 5.72 -13.39
C LEU A 132 2.28 5.64 -14.92
N THR A 133 1.76 6.66 -15.61
CA THR A 133 1.78 6.76 -17.07
C THR A 133 2.26 8.15 -17.53
N PRO A 134 3.35 8.23 -18.31
CA PRO A 134 4.36 7.18 -18.51
C PRO A 134 5.08 6.86 -17.18
N CYS A 135 5.67 5.66 -17.06
CA CYS A 135 6.46 5.26 -15.89
C CYS A 135 7.97 5.55 -16.04
N CYS A 136 8.41 5.91 -17.25
CA CYS A 136 9.77 6.28 -17.59
C CYS A 136 9.78 7.20 -18.83
N GLY A 137 10.90 7.85 -19.08
CA GLY A 137 11.13 8.73 -20.22
C GLY A 137 12.60 9.09 -20.35
N ASP A 138 12.90 10.10 -21.17
CA ASP A 138 14.28 10.51 -21.44
C ASP A 138 15.03 10.91 -20.16
N GLY A 139 16.04 10.12 -19.79
CA GLY A 139 16.83 10.33 -18.57
C GLY A 139 16.09 10.12 -17.24
N TRP A 140 14.91 9.47 -17.21
CA TRP A 140 14.24 9.21 -15.93
C TRP A 140 13.36 7.96 -15.93
N LEU A 141 13.19 7.35 -14.75
CA LEU A 141 12.16 6.33 -14.50
C LEU A 141 11.67 6.38 -13.06
N ALA A 142 10.47 5.87 -12.81
CA ALA A 142 9.95 5.64 -11.47
C ALA A 142 10.17 4.19 -11.04
N VAL A 143 10.30 3.92 -9.73
CA VAL A 143 10.38 2.58 -9.15
C VAL A 143 9.47 2.43 -7.93
N GLY A 144 9.18 1.20 -7.53
CA GLY A 144 8.30 0.85 -6.42
C GLY A 144 6.93 1.52 -6.54
N ASP A 145 6.40 1.99 -5.42
CA ASP A 145 5.10 2.66 -5.36
C ASP A 145 5.02 3.94 -6.23
N ALA A 146 6.16 4.51 -6.64
CA ALA A 146 6.15 5.62 -7.58
C ALA A 146 5.71 5.15 -8.98
N ALA A 147 6.20 4.00 -9.43
CA ALA A 147 5.84 3.37 -10.71
C ALA A 147 4.50 2.63 -10.64
N MET A 148 4.33 1.77 -9.64
CA MET A 148 3.16 0.92 -9.49
C MET A 148 2.96 0.59 -8.02
N CYS A 149 1.78 0.94 -7.48
CA CYS A 149 1.40 0.71 -6.10
C CYS A 149 0.23 -0.27 -6.03
N PHE A 150 0.20 -1.10 -4.99
CA PHE A 150 -0.71 -2.24 -4.85
C PHE A 150 -1.63 -2.12 -3.65
N ASP A 151 -2.77 -2.81 -3.73
CA ASP A 151 -3.59 -3.16 -2.57
C ASP A 151 -2.74 -3.98 -1.59
N PRO A 152 -2.66 -3.58 -0.30
CA PRO A 152 -1.83 -4.25 0.70
C PRO A 152 -2.28 -5.67 1.04
N LEU A 153 -3.50 -6.12 0.65
CA LEU A 153 -3.93 -7.51 0.79
C LEU A 153 -2.98 -8.48 0.06
N SER A 154 -2.35 -8.01 -1.02
CA SER A 154 -1.33 -8.78 -1.75
C SER A 154 -0.05 -9.06 -0.94
N SER A 155 0.27 -8.25 0.08
CA SER A 155 1.56 -8.27 0.80
C SER A 155 2.80 -8.13 -0.12
N GLN A 156 2.67 -7.51 -1.30
CA GLN A 156 3.74 -7.44 -2.31
C GLN A 156 4.47 -6.09 -2.40
N GLY A 157 4.01 -5.04 -1.71
CA GLY A 157 4.53 -3.67 -1.90
C GLY A 157 6.05 -3.52 -1.68
N ILE A 158 6.57 -4.06 -0.57
CA ILE A 158 8.01 -3.98 -0.24
C ILE A 158 8.84 -4.79 -1.25
N PHE A 159 8.40 -6.00 -1.59
CA PHE A 159 9.05 -6.84 -2.59
C PHE A 159 9.11 -6.12 -3.95
N ASN A 160 7.97 -5.57 -4.40
CA ASN A 160 7.89 -4.79 -5.63
C ASN A 160 8.84 -3.58 -5.62
N ALA A 161 8.90 -2.83 -4.52
CA ALA A 161 9.80 -1.69 -4.40
C ALA A 161 11.29 -2.08 -4.53
N MET A 162 11.70 -3.17 -3.88
CA MET A 162 13.07 -3.67 -4.00
C MET A 162 13.36 -4.19 -5.41
N TYR A 163 12.46 -5.01 -5.96
CA TYR A 163 12.66 -5.63 -7.27
C TYR A 163 12.70 -4.61 -8.40
N THR A 164 11.72 -3.70 -8.44
CA THR A 164 11.70 -2.64 -9.46
C THR A 164 12.82 -1.61 -9.25
N GLY A 165 13.29 -1.42 -8.01
CA GLY A 165 14.49 -0.64 -7.73
C GLY A 165 15.74 -1.25 -8.37
N LEU A 166 15.91 -2.56 -8.26
CA LEU A 166 16.99 -3.30 -8.92
C LEU A 166 16.88 -3.20 -10.45
N CYS A 167 15.73 -3.56 -11.03
CA CYS A 167 15.51 -3.49 -12.48
C CYS A 167 15.71 -2.07 -13.02
N GLY A 168 15.22 -1.05 -12.30
CA GLY A 168 15.38 0.35 -12.69
C GLY A 168 16.85 0.80 -12.69
N ALA A 169 17.63 0.36 -11.70
CA ALA A 169 19.06 0.65 -11.64
C ALA A 169 19.81 0.00 -12.82
N GLU A 170 19.52 -1.27 -13.13
CA GLU A 170 20.16 -1.99 -14.24
C GLU A 170 19.86 -1.34 -15.60
N VAL A 171 18.62 -0.91 -15.83
CA VAL A 171 18.22 -0.30 -17.10
C VAL A 171 18.79 1.10 -17.26
N ILE A 172 18.83 1.93 -16.20
CA ILE A 172 19.52 3.24 -16.26
C ILE A 172 21.01 3.07 -16.53
N ASP A 173 21.65 2.10 -15.88
CA ASP A 173 23.07 1.85 -16.07
C ASP A 173 23.39 1.46 -17.53
N ARG A 174 22.54 0.64 -18.16
CA ARG A 174 22.64 0.32 -19.58
C ARG A 174 22.38 1.53 -20.47
N HIS A 175 21.32 2.29 -20.20
CA HIS A 175 20.98 3.52 -20.93
C HIS A 175 22.16 4.53 -20.92
N LEU A 176 22.78 4.74 -19.76
CA LEU A 176 23.91 5.67 -19.62
C LEU A 176 25.18 5.22 -20.37
N ARG A 177 25.38 3.92 -20.59
CA ARG A 177 26.55 3.37 -21.28
C ARG A 177 26.35 3.19 -22.79
N GLN A 178 25.15 2.79 -23.19
CA GLN A 178 24.88 2.28 -24.54
C GLN A 178 23.79 3.09 -25.28
N GLY A 179 23.01 3.92 -24.57
CA GLY A 179 21.89 4.66 -25.13
C GLY A 179 20.62 3.81 -25.31
N ASP A 180 20.58 2.61 -24.74
CA ASP A 180 19.44 1.70 -24.81
C ASP A 180 18.16 2.31 -24.23
N GLY A 181 17.01 1.91 -24.74
CA GLY A 181 15.71 2.35 -24.23
C GLY A 181 15.30 1.64 -22.93
N PHE A 182 14.06 1.90 -22.51
CA PHE A 182 13.46 1.38 -21.27
C PHE A 182 12.48 0.23 -21.53
N GLU A 183 12.48 -0.38 -22.71
CA GLU A 183 11.51 -1.38 -23.14
C GLU A 183 11.48 -2.60 -22.21
N ASP A 184 12.66 -3.10 -21.81
CA ASP A 184 12.78 -4.21 -20.85
C ASP A 184 12.14 -3.87 -19.50
N TYR A 185 12.34 -2.63 -19.03
CA TYR A 185 11.76 -2.17 -17.77
C TYR A 185 10.23 -2.08 -17.86
N ILE A 186 9.71 -1.54 -18.97
CA ILE A 186 8.28 -1.45 -19.23
C ILE A 186 7.67 -2.86 -19.27
N MET A 187 8.34 -3.81 -19.92
CA MET A 187 7.89 -5.21 -19.98
C MET A 187 7.90 -5.87 -18.59
N ALA A 188 8.93 -5.65 -17.77
CA ALA A 188 8.99 -6.14 -16.40
C ALA A 188 7.82 -5.57 -15.56
N LEU A 189 7.55 -4.26 -15.64
CA LEU A 189 6.41 -3.66 -14.93
C LEU A 189 5.06 -4.24 -15.38
N ARG A 190 4.89 -4.55 -16.67
CA ARG A 190 3.67 -5.20 -17.16
C ARG A 190 3.48 -6.59 -16.56
N GLN A 191 4.52 -7.42 -16.56
CA GLN A 191 4.48 -8.77 -15.99
C GLN A 191 4.17 -8.75 -14.49
N ILE A 192 4.78 -7.83 -13.75
CA ILE A 192 4.48 -7.62 -12.32
C ILE A 192 3.00 -7.24 -12.16
N GLY A 193 2.49 -6.30 -12.97
CA GLY A 193 1.10 -5.88 -12.91
C GLY A 193 0.10 -7.01 -13.20
N GLU A 194 0.40 -7.85 -14.19
CA GLU A 194 -0.42 -9.04 -14.51
C GLU A 194 -0.45 -10.05 -13.34
N ALA A 195 0.71 -10.36 -12.77
CA ALA A 195 0.82 -11.26 -11.61
C ALA A 195 0.12 -10.69 -10.37
N TYR A 196 0.19 -9.37 -10.18
CA TYR A 196 -0.53 -8.67 -9.13
C TYR A 196 -2.04 -8.81 -9.29
N TRP A 197 -2.58 -8.55 -10.48
CA TRP A 197 -4.03 -8.62 -10.73
C TRP A 197 -4.58 -10.03 -10.54
N GLN A 198 -3.84 -11.06 -10.95
CA GLN A 198 -4.21 -12.45 -10.71
C GLN A 198 -4.34 -12.75 -9.20
N HIS A 199 -3.38 -12.30 -8.39
CA HIS A 199 -3.44 -12.46 -6.93
C HIS A 199 -4.56 -11.63 -6.30
N TYR A 200 -4.75 -10.39 -6.75
CA TYR A 200 -5.81 -9.52 -6.28
C TYR A 200 -7.18 -10.18 -6.46
N GLN A 201 -7.48 -10.63 -7.68
CA GLN A 201 -8.73 -11.31 -8.01
C GLN A 201 -8.90 -12.60 -7.21
N TYR A 202 -7.83 -13.40 -7.11
CA TYR A 202 -7.85 -14.63 -6.32
C TYR A 202 -8.28 -14.38 -4.88
N TRP A 203 -7.63 -13.45 -4.17
CA TRP A 203 -7.90 -13.20 -2.75
C TRP A 203 -9.29 -12.58 -2.52
N TYR A 204 -9.71 -11.62 -3.33
CA TYR A 204 -11.02 -11.00 -3.17
C TYR A 204 -12.19 -11.94 -3.53
N ALA A 205 -11.97 -12.89 -4.45
CA ALA A 205 -12.96 -13.91 -4.79
C ALA A 205 -13.19 -14.95 -3.68
N GLN A 206 -12.25 -15.12 -2.74
CA GLN A 206 -12.42 -16.06 -1.62
C GLN A 206 -13.51 -15.63 -0.63
N GLN A 207 -13.88 -14.34 -0.60
CA GLN A 207 -14.90 -13.86 0.32
C GLN A 207 -16.31 -13.97 -0.27
N THR A 208 -17.12 -14.91 0.19
CA THR A 208 -18.49 -15.12 -0.35
C THR A 208 -19.61 -14.57 0.53
N ARG A 209 -19.33 -14.18 1.78
CA ARG A 209 -20.36 -13.77 2.76
C ARG A 209 -21.05 -12.44 2.42
N TRP A 210 -20.36 -11.55 1.71
CA TRP A 210 -20.81 -10.17 1.46
C TRP A 210 -20.67 -9.75 0.00
N GLY A 211 -20.81 -10.68 -0.94
CA GLY A 211 -20.60 -10.40 -2.37
C GLY A 211 -21.46 -9.26 -2.93
N GLU A 212 -22.64 -9.01 -2.36
CA GLU A 212 -23.54 -7.91 -2.78
C GLU A 212 -23.24 -6.56 -2.12
N SER A 213 -22.41 -6.53 -1.08
CA SER A 213 -22.06 -5.28 -0.41
C SER A 213 -21.16 -4.43 -1.32
N HIS A 214 -21.28 -3.10 -1.22
CA HIS A 214 -20.56 -2.18 -2.12
C HIS A 214 -19.04 -2.40 -2.14
N PHE A 215 -18.42 -2.70 -1.00
CA PHE A 215 -16.97 -2.89 -0.92
C PHE A 215 -16.52 -4.13 -1.71
N TRP A 216 -17.19 -5.27 -1.52
CA TRP A 216 -16.81 -6.56 -2.10
C TRP A 216 -17.27 -6.70 -3.56
N ALA A 217 -18.48 -6.21 -3.89
CA ALA A 217 -19.02 -6.25 -5.25
C ALA A 217 -18.10 -5.56 -6.27
N ARG A 218 -17.40 -4.48 -5.87
CA ARG A 218 -16.43 -3.76 -6.71
C ARG A 218 -15.16 -4.55 -7.04
N ARG A 219 -14.93 -5.68 -6.37
CA ARG A 219 -13.66 -6.43 -6.41
C ARG A 219 -13.82 -7.89 -6.82
N GLN A 220 -15.05 -8.33 -7.05
CA GLN A 220 -15.40 -9.69 -7.44
C GLN A 220 -15.89 -9.79 -8.89
N GLY A 221 -15.91 -8.67 -9.62
CA GLY A 221 -16.25 -8.57 -11.04
C GLY A 221 -15.10 -8.01 -11.86
#